data_AF-A0A2U2DU34-F1
#
_entry.id   AF-A0A2U2DU34-F1
#
_cell.length_a   1.000
_cell.length_b   1.000
_cell.length_c   1.000
_cell.angle_alpha   90.00
_cell.angle_beta   90.00
_cell.angle_gamma   90.00
#
_symmetry.space_group_name_H-M   'P 1'
#
loop_
_entity.id
_entity.type
_entity.pdbx_description
1 polymer ?
#
loop_
_entity_poly.entity_id
_entity_poly.type
_entity_poly.pdbx_seq_one_letter_code
_entity_poly.pdbx_strand_id
1 'polypeptide(L)'
;MGCGKEVVSDALEEAGKNAVIKILTPQLGQQLVNSLMNTEEARGLLVNFANESGDVLKKGILGFGTMSATEYKQMSDRLFVETYANFANGLGSVMERNGLLKSNYLDPVYKALNISINNIEYGTSDVKFGAGEPQSSNGNDFIVTPGSAIGIDTADGDDVVLMGTGGSSVSDSGGSDTYVAQGNGNEAYFSANSSDVYVTAYEGGASITHFQTGDHDNILGFSRAHFYDQSVAFDRDGNAGQAYRLYQAAFDRKPDASGLGHWIQELDDAATDLISMANSFIVSDEFRITYGTPDTVSNSAFLSLVYQNVLDRSPDDGGFSYWIAELDGGLEREKMLASFSESNENKANVALDIENGIWYV
;
A
#
# COMPACT_ATOMS: atom_id res chain seq x y z
N MET A 1 -13.48 -13.19 46.96
CA MET A 1 -13.82 -12.86 45.55
C MET A 1 -13.11 -11.60 45.03
N GLY A 2 -11.98 -11.16 45.62
CA GLY A 2 -11.28 -9.94 45.17
C GLY A 2 -10.24 -10.15 44.07
N CYS A 3 -9.60 -11.32 44.01
CA CYS A 3 -8.44 -11.58 43.14
C CYS A 3 -8.79 -11.72 41.63
N GLY A 4 -10.06 -11.98 41.28
CA GLY A 4 -10.45 -12.26 39.89
C GLY A 4 -10.82 -11.04 39.05
N LYS A 5 -11.04 -9.87 39.66
CA LYS A 5 -11.41 -8.64 38.93
C LYS A 5 -10.20 -7.82 38.50
N GLU A 6 -9.17 -7.71 39.34
CA GLU A 6 -7.89 -7.05 38.98
C GLU A 6 -7.17 -7.83 37.87
N VAL A 7 -7.10 -9.17 37.98
CA VAL A 7 -6.46 -10.02 36.95
C VAL A 7 -7.16 -9.95 35.59
N VAL A 8 -8.49 -9.74 35.56
CA VAL A 8 -9.26 -9.57 34.31
C VAL A 8 -9.13 -8.15 33.77
N SER A 9 -9.05 -7.14 34.63
CA SER A 9 -8.77 -5.75 34.25
C SER A 9 -7.39 -5.62 33.59
N ASP A 10 -6.37 -6.20 34.23
CA ASP A 10 -4.99 -6.17 33.75
C ASP A 10 -4.86 -6.92 32.41
N ALA A 11 -5.55 -8.06 32.26
CA ALA A 11 -5.55 -8.84 31.01
C ALA A 11 -6.28 -8.13 29.86
N LEU A 12 -7.35 -7.38 30.14
CA LEU A 12 -8.08 -6.58 29.16
C LEU A 12 -7.30 -5.32 28.76
N GLU A 13 -6.59 -4.70 29.71
CA GLU A 13 -5.69 -3.58 29.45
C GLU A 13 -4.49 -4.03 28.59
N GLU A 14 -3.92 -5.21 28.86
CA GLU A 14 -2.86 -5.84 28.06
C GLU A 14 -3.35 -6.18 26.64
N ALA A 15 -4.59 -6.70 26.51
CA ALA A 15 -5.19 -7.02 25.21
C ALA A 15 -5.49 -5.76 24.37
N GLY A 16 -5.97 -4.69 24.99
CA GLY A 16 -6.18 -3.39 24.35
C GLY A 16 -4.87 -2.76 23.86
N LYS A 17 -3.81 -2.81 24.68
CA LYS A 17 -2.46 -2.39 24.29
C LYS A 17 -1.95 -3.20 23.10
N ASN A 18 -2.13 -4.52 23.10
CA ASN A 18 -1.70 -5.40 22.01
C ASN A 18 -2.49 -5.19 20.71
N ALA A 19 -3.76 -4.81 20.78
CA ALA A 19 -4.57 -4.45 19.61
C ALA A 19 -4.08 -3.13 18.98
N VAL A 20 -3.86 -2.10 19.80
CA VAL A 20 -3.30 -0.81 19.35
C VAL A 20 -1.88 -0.97 18.76
N ILE A 21 -1.04 -1.81 19.37
CA ILE A 21 0.30 -2.12 18.88
C ILE A 21 0.26 -2.88 17.53
N LYS A 22 -0.73 -3.76 17.33
CA LYS A 22 -0.91 -4.50 16.05
C LYS A 22 -1.38 -3.61 14.91
N ILE A 23 -2.10 -2.53 15.20
CA ILE A 23 -2.61 -1.58 14.20
C ILE A 23 -1.52 -0.60 13.73
N LEU A 24 -0.44 -0.40 14.50
CA LEU A 24 0.56 0.66 14.29
C LEU A 24 2.00 0.16 14.04
N THR A 25 2.24 -0.88 13.25
CA THR A 25 3.57 -1.55 13.12
C THR A 25 4.78 -0.64 12.73
N PRO A 26 6.06 -1.10 12.85
CA PRO A 26 6.82 -1.28 14.08
C PRO A 26 7.78 -0.12 14.43
N GLN A 27 8.01 0.85 13.53
CA GLN A 27 8.95 1.96 13.81
C GLN A 27 8.24 3.28 14.19
N LEU A 28 7.00 3.46 13.75
CA LEU A 28 6.18 4.64 14.10
C LEU A 28 5.35 4.41 15.38
N GLY A 29 4.86 3.17 15.60
CA GLY A 29 3.96 2.85 16.69
C GLY A 29 4.53 3.04 18.10
N GLN A 30 5.77 2.63 18.37
CA GLN A 30 6.25 2.62 19.76
C GLN A 30 6.54 4.01 20.33
N GLN A 31 7.10 4.93 19.53
CA GLN A 31 7.41 6.28 19.97
C GLN A 31 6.14 7.15 20.06
N LEU A 32 5.22 6.98 19.11
CA LEU A 32 3.92 7.65 19.10
C LEU A 32 3.06 7.18 20.29
N VAL A 33 2.95 5.86 20.50
CA VAL A 33 2.25 5.28 21.66
C VAL A 33 2.87 5.76 22.98
N ASN A 34 4.20 5.77 23.11
CA ASN A 34 4.85 6.25 24.34
C ASN A 34 4.63 7.75 24.59
N SER A 35 4.55 8.58 23.54
CA SER A 35 4.28 10.02 23.64
C SER A 35 2.81 10.29 24.01
N LEU A 36 1.88 9.58 23.38
CA LEU A 36 0.44 9.68 23.64
C LEU A 36 0.03 9.16 25.01
N MET A 37 0.59 8.02 25.44
CA MET A 37 0.29 7.37 26.72
C MET A 37 0.82 8.14 27.95
N ASN A 38 1.49 9.27 27.78
CA ASN A 38 1.90 10.16 28.88
C ASN A 38 0.85 11.24 29.21
N THR A 39 -0.24 11.33 28.45
CA THR A 39 -1.33 12.26 28.74
C THR A 39 -2.46 11.57 29.52
N GLU A 40 -2.99 12.22 30.57
CA GLU A 40 -4.12 11.69 31.33
C GLU A 40 -5.37 11.49 30.44
N GLU A 41 -5.57 12.35 29.44
CA GLU A 41 -6.68 12.26 28.49
C GLU A 41 -6.61 11.01 27.60
N ALA A 42 -5.44 10.68 27.03
CA ALA A 42 -5.28 9.45 26.22
C ALA A 42 -5.45 8.19 27.08
N ARG A 43 -4.97 8.20 28.32
CA ARG A 43 -5.19 7.10 29.28
C ARG A 43 -6.67 6.93 29.61
N GLY A 44 -7.39 8.04 29.81
CA GLY A 44 -8.83 8.03 30.04
C GLY A 44 -9.63 7.45 28.86
N LEU A 45 -9.26 7.80 27.62
CA LEU A 45 -9.87 7.24 26.41
C LEU A 45 -9.66 5.73 26.29
N LEU A 46 -8.46 5.23 26.61
CA LEU A 46 -8.15 3.80 26.59
C LEU A 46 -8.95 3.03 27.66
N VAL A 47 -9.09 3.61 28.86
CA VAL A 47 -9.91 3.04 29.94
C VAL A 47 -11.39 3.01 29.57
N ASN A 48 -11.90 4.07 28.91
CA ASN A 48 -13.28 4.11 28.43
C ASN A 48 -13.52 3.08 27.32
N PHE A 49 -12.61 2.99 26.33
CA PHE A 49 -12.64 1.96 25.29
C PHE A 49 -12.67 0.54 25.87
N ALA A 50 -11.83 0.26 26.88
CA ALA A 50 -11.78 -1.03 27.56
C ALA A 50 -13.06 -1.32 28.37
N ASN A 51 -13.63 -0.31 29.05
CA ASN A 51 -14.87 -0.44 29.81
C ASN A 51 -16.10 -0.65 28.91
N GLU A 52 -16.19 0.11 27.81
CA GLU A 52 -17.27 0.00 26.82
C GLU A 52 -17.19 -1.36 26.10
N SER A 53 -15.98 -1.78 25.70
CA SER A 53 -15.71 -3.14 25.18
C SER A 53 -16.09 -4.24 26.18
N GLY A 54 -15.83 -4.01 27.47
CA GLY A 54 -16.20 -4.93 28.56
C GLY A 54 -17.70 -4.98 28.83
N ASP A 55 -18.42 -3.87 28.65
CA ASP A 55 -19.87 -3.80 28.80
C ASP A 55 -20.62 -4.37 27.58
N VAL A 56 -20.03 -4.31 26.37
CA VAL A 56 -20.46 -5.10 25.19
C VAL A 56 -20.48 -6.59 25.55
N LEU A 57 -19.37 -7.08 26.09
CA LEU A 57 -19.21 -8.48 26.49
C LEU A 57 -20.18 -8.87 27.62
N LYS A 58 -20.42 -7.99 28.61
CA LYS A 58 -21.41 -8.25 29.68
C LYS A 58 -22.86 -8.23 29.19
N LYS A 59 -23.25 -7.30 28.32
CA LYS A 59 -24.60 -7.25 27.74
C LYS A 59 -24.87 -8.49 26.88
N GLY A 60 -23.85 -8.98 26.17
CA GLY A 60 -23.92 -10.24 25.46
C GLY A 60 -24.09 -11.47 26.37
N ILE A 61 -23.54 -11.42 27.59
CA ILE A 61 -23.63 -12.50 28.59
C ILE A 61 -24.94 -12.43 29.42
N LEU A 62 -25.56 -11.26 29.60
CA LEU A 62 -26.71 -11.05 30.50
C LEU A 62 -28.08 -10.95 29.78
N GLY A 63 -28.10 -10.82 28.44
CA GLY A 63 -29.31 -10.67 27.63
C GLY A 63 -29.87 -11.98 27.05
N PHE A 64 -30.04 -13.02 27.85
CA PHE A 64 -30.61 -14.29 27.38
C PHE A 64 -32.14 -14.30 27.54
N GLY A 65 -32.84 -14.15 26.42
CA GLY A 65 -34.28 -14.41 26.37
C GLY A 65 -34.96 -14.33 25.00
N THR A 66 -34.53 -13.45 24.08
CA THR A 66 -35.34 -13.18 22.87
C THR A 66 -34.57 -12.88 21.58
N MET A 67 -33.23 -12.79 21.59
CA MET A 67 -32.45 -12.48 20.38
C MET A 67 -31.92 -13.74 19.68
N SER A 68 -32.00 -13.76 18.35
CA SER A 68 -31.36 -14.74 17.49
C SER A 68 -29.83 -14.52 17.40
N ALA A 69 -29.10 -15.55 16.98
CA ALA A 69 -27.64 -15.47 16.79
C ALA A 69 -27.22 -14.38 15.79
N THR A 70 -28.07 -14.08 14.80
CA THR A 70 -27.84 -13.02 13.81
C THR A 70 -28.00 -11.63 14.42
N GLU A 71 -29.06 -11.42 15.21
CA GLU A 71 -29.30 -10.15 15.92
C GLU A 71 -28.20 -9.88 16.96
N TYR A 72 -27.70 -10.94 17.61
CA TYR A 72 -26.56 -10.85 18.53
C TYR A 72 -25.29 -10.41 17.80
N LYS A 73 -24.98 -11.04 16.66
CA LYS A 73 -23.79 -10.71 15.88
C LYS A 73 -23.84 -9.25 15.40
N GLN A 74 -24.98 -8.81 14.86
CA GLN A 74 -25.16 -7.42 14.42
C GLN A 74 -25.05 -6.40 15.57
N MET A 75 -25.60 -6.70 16.75
CA MET A 75 -25.49 -5.83 17.92
C MET A 75 -24.04 -5.76 18.45
N SER A 76 -23.34 -6.90 18.48
CA SER A 76 -21.93 -6.98 18.90
C SER A 76 -21.01 -6.23 17.95
N ASP A 77 -21.20 -6.40 16.64
CA ASP A 77 -20.42 -5.74 15.60
C ASP A 77 -20.67 -4.21 15.63
N ARG A 78 -21.93 -3.78 15.77
CA ARG A 78 -22.29 -2.36 15.92
C ARG A 78 -21.65 -1.71 17.15
N LEU A 79 -21.70 -2.37 18.30
CA LEU A 79 -21.17 -1.81 19.53
C LEU A 79 -19.64 -1.78 19.53
N PHE A 80 -18.97 -2.73 18.87
CA PHE A 80 -17.53 -2.71 18.65
C PHE A 80 -17.11 -1.51 17.79
N VAL A 81 -17.89 -1.17 16.77
CA VAL A 81 -17.63 -0.05 15.85
C VAL A 81 -17.86 1.29 16.52
N GLU A 82 -18.97 1.46 17.25
CA GLU A 82 -19.21 2.67 18.04
C GLU A 82 -18.08 2.88 19.06
N THR A 83 -17.64 1.80 19.73
CA THR A 83 -16.55 1.86 20.72
C THR A 83 -15.20 2.20 20.07
N TYR A 84 -14.89 1.59 18.93
CA TYR A 84 -13.65 1.83 18.19
C TYR A 84 -13.60 3.21 17.53
N ALA A 85 -14.69 3.66 16.93
CA ALA A 85 -14.81 4.99 16.33
C ALA A 85 -14.74 6.11 17.39
N ASN A 86 -15.37 5.92 18.55
CA ASN A 86 -15.25 6.87 19.67
C ASN A 86 -13.81 6.97 20.19
N PHE A 87 -13.13 5.83 20.28
CA PHE A 87 -11.72 5.79 20.67
C PHE A 87 -10.81 6.47 19.64
N ALA A 88 -10.97 6.16 18.35
CA ALA A 88 -10.20 6.76 17.26
C ALA A 88 -10.37 8.29 17.19
N ASN A 89 -11.61 8.77 17.24
CA ASN A 89 -11.93 10.21 17.25
C ASN A 89 -11.38 10.93 18.48
N GLY A 90 -11.53 10.31 19.66
CA GLY A 90 -10.99 10.84 20.90
C GLY A 90 -9.45 10.93 20.85
N LEU A 91 -8.81 9.89 20.35
CA LEU A 91 -7.36 9.82 20.21
C LEU A 91 -6.84 10.88 19.22
N GLY A 92 -7.50 11.05 18.08
CA GLY A 92 -7.19 12.09 17.10
C GLY A 92 -7.29 13.50 17.69
N SER A 93 -8.35 13.77 18.47
CA SER A 93 -8.52 15.06 19.15
C SER A 93 -7.42 15.35 20.17
N VAL A 94 -6.92 14.33 20.87
CA VAL A 94 -5.79 14.45 21.80
C VAL A 94 -4.49 14.69 21.04
N MET A 95 -4.25 13.97 19.94
CA MET A 95 -3.06 14.17 19.09
C MET A 95 -3.00 15.59 18.52
N GLU A 96 -4.14 16.13 18.07
CA GLU A 96 -4.25 17.49 17.52
C GLU A 96 -3.94 18.57 18.57
N ARG A 97 -4.59 18.48 19.76
CA ARG A 97 -4.35 19.41 20.87
C ARG A 97 -2.89 19.41 21.35
N ASN A 98 -2.21 18.28 21.22
CA ASN A 98 -0.81 18.13 21.60
C ASN A 98 0.17 18.39 20.43
N GLY A 99 -0.32 18.81 19.26
CA GLY A 99 0.50 19.19 18.11
C GLY A 99 1.23 18.01 17.44
N LEU A 100 0.80 16.78 17.69
CA LEU A 100 1.45 15.55 17.19
C LEU A 100 1.12 15.24 15.72
N LEU A 101 0.14 15.94 15.13
CA LEU A 101 -0.30 15.76 13.75
C LEU A 101 0.47 16.61 12.73
N LYS A 102 1.49 17.38 13.14
CA LYS A 102 2.24 18.29 12.26
C LYS A 102 3.38 17.66 11.45
N SER A 103 3.40 16.34 11.27
CA SER A 103 4.33 15.68 10.34
C SER A 103 3.55 14.85 9.33
N ASN A 104 3.85 15.05 8.04
CA ASN A 104 3.25 14.51 6.82
C ASN A 104 3.02 12.97 6.74
N TYR A 105 3.20 12.23 7.83
CA TYR A 105 3.04 10.78 7.92
C TYR A 105 1.71 10.33 8.56
N LEU A 106 1.00 11.20 9.29
CA LEU A 106 -0.20 10.81 10.06
C LEU A 106 -1.51 11.43 9.56
N ASP A 107 -1.47 12.39 8.64
CA ASP A 107 -2.67 13.10 8.15
C ASP A 107 -3.68 12.19 7.39
N PRO A 108 -3.26 11.25 6.52
CA PRO A 108 -4.22 10.40 5.79
C PRO A 108 -4.92 9.38 6.69
N VAL A 109 -4.17 8.72 7.57
CA VAL A 109 -4.72 7.77 8.57
C VAL A 109 -5.59 8.50 9.59
N TYR A 110 -5.25 9.74 9.94
CA TYR A 110 -6.05 10.59 10.82
C TYR A 110 -7.35 11.09 10.15
N LYS A 111 -7.33 11.50 8.87
CA LYS A 111 -8.57 11.83 8.13
C LYS A 111 -9.50 10.63 7.99
N ALA A 112 -8.93 9.45 7.72
CA ALA A 112 -9.67 8.19 7.68
C ALA A 112 -10.31 7.81 9.03
N LEU A 113 -9.73 8.28 10.15
CA LEU A 113 -10.20 8.00 11.51
C LEU A 113 -11.03 9.13 12.13
N ASN A 114 -10.96 10.36 11.61
CA ASN A 114 -11.64 11.56 12.11
C ASN A 114 -12.97 11.79 11.38
N ILE A 115 -13.83 10.76 11.35
CA ILE A 115 -15.19 10.86 10.83
C ILE A 115 -16.02 11.61 11.89
N SER A 116 -16.53 12.80 11.53
CA SER A 116 -17.44 13.57 12.40
C SER A 116 -18.71 12.76 12.72
N ILE A 117 -18.77 12.20 13.92
CA ILE A 117 -19.93 11.44 14.47
C ILE A 117 -21.22 12.28 14.54
N ASN A 118 -21.15 13.60 14.37
CA ASN A 118 -22.34 14.46 14.44
C ASN A 118 -23.34 14.28 13.28
N ASN A 119 -22.98 13.51 12.24
CA ASN A 119 -23.86 13.17 11.11
C ASN A 119 -24.23 11.68 11.04
N ILE A 120 -24.15 10.92 12.13
CA ILE A 120 -24.86 9.62 12.21
C ILE A 120 -26.37 9.90 12.39
N GLU A 121 -27.00 10.52 11.40
CA GLU A 121 -28.42 10.34 11.16
C GLU A 121 -28.58 8.98 10.48
N TYR A 122 -29.51 8.14 10.95
CA TYR A 122 -29.85 6.87 10.29
C TYR A 122 -30.62 7.15 8.98
N GLY A 123 -29.94 7.78 8.04
CA GLY A 123 -30.36 8.09 6.68
C GLY A 123 -29.11 8.18 5.80
N THR A 124 -29.15 7.47 4.67
CA THR A 124 -28.21 7.52 3.52
C THR A 124 -26.71 7.20 3.74
N SER A 125 -26.24 6.93 4.96
CA SER A 125 -24.89 6.39 5.23
C SER A 125 -24.98 4.97 5.79
N ASP A 126 -24.44 3.98 5.07
CA ASP A 126 -24.47 2.57 5.44
C ASP A 126 -23.13 2.11 6.05
N VAL A 127 -23.15 1.58 7.28
CA VAL A 127 -22.00 0.86 7.83
C VAL A 127 -22.14 -0.63 7.49
N LYS A 128 -21.26 -1.18 6.65
CA LYS A 128 -21.35 -2.55 6.12
C LYS A 128 -20.24 -3.46 6.65
N PHE A 129 -20.62 -4.63 7.18
CA PHE A 129 -19.72 -5.71 7.65
C PHE A 129 -20.09 -7.04 6.99
N GLY A 130 -19.14 -7.73 6.37
CA GLY A 130 -19.42 -9.04 5.77
C GLY A 130 -18.22 -9.71 5.11
N ALA A 131 -18.35 -11.00 4.83
CA ALA A 131 -17.50 -11.72 3.88
C ALA A 131 -18.28 -11.84 2.56
N GLY A 132 -17.73 -11.33 1.45
CA GLY A 132 -18.39 -11.19 0.14
C GLY A 132 -18.05 -9.86 -0.53
N GLU A 133 -18.66 -9.52 -1.68
CA GLU A 133 -18.54 -8.21 -2.35
C GLU A 133 -19.56 -7.23 -1.74
N PRO A 134 -19.21 -6.41 -0.72
CA PRO A 134 -20.10 -5.35 -0.26
C PRO A 134 -20.23 -4.30 -1.37
N GLN A 135 -21.48 -4.02 -1.74
CA GLN A 135 -21.84 -2.89 -2.60
C GLN A 135 -22.28 -1.76 -1.66
N SER A 136 -21.63 -0.59 -1.76
CA SER A 136 -21.95 0.62 -1.01
C SER A 136 -23.27 1.25 -1.53
N SER A 137 -23.70 2.34 -0.89
CA SER A 137 -24.71 3.25 -1.40
C SER A 137 -24.02 4.52 -1.93
N ASN A 138 -24.71 5.41 -2.65
CA ASN A 138 -24.14 6.68 -3.13
C ASN A 138 -23.90 7.73 -2.01
N GLY A 139 -23.76 7.31 -0.77
CA GLY A 139 -23.49 8.17 0.37
C GLY A 139 -22.26 7.67 1.10
N ASN A 140 -21.67 8.54 1.91
CA ASN A 140 -20.45 8.23 2.65
C ASN A 140 -20.63 6.98 3.52
N ASP A 141 -19.90 5.93 3.18
CA ASP A 141 -19.97 4.61 3.76
C ASP A 141 -18.67 4.25 4.51
N PHE A 142 -18.83 3.45 5.57
CA PHE A 142 -17.69 2.85 6.29
C PHE A 142 -17.76 1.34 6.16
N ILE A 143 -16.80 0.77 5.45
CA ILE A 143 -16.78 -0.65 5.07
C ILE A 143 -15.59 -1.34 5.72
N VAL A 144 -15.83 -2.48 6.36
CA VAL A 144 -14.75 -3.32 6.92
C VAL A 144 -14.91 -4.76 6.47
N THR A 145 -13.84 -5.32 5.89
CA THR A 145 -13.78 -6.72 5.48
C THR A 145 -12.72 -7.47 6.31
N PRO A 146 -13.04 -8.62 6.93
CA PRO A 146 -12.14 -9.31 7.86
C PRO A 146 -11.04 -10.15 7.17
N GLY A 147 -10.94 -10.15 5.83
CA GLY A 147 -9.99 -10.93 5.03
C GLY A 147 -9.85 -10.36 3.63
N SER A 148 -9.29 -11.12 2.68
CA SER A 148 -9.26 -10.74 1.26
C SER A 148 -10.67 -10.43 0.76
N ALA A 149 -10.85 -9.28 0.14
CA ALA A 149 -12.11 -8.89 -0.47
C ALA A 149 -11.84 -8.44 -1.91
N ILE A 150 -12.46 -9.12 -2.87
CA ILE A 150 -12.34 -8.80 -4.29
C ILE A 150 -13.64 -8.10 -4.68
N GLY A 151 -13.57 -7.03 -5.46
CA GLY A 151 -14.75 -6.40 -6.06
C GLY A 151 -15.60 -5.59 -5.09
N ILE A 152 -15.00 -4.92 -4.10
CA ILE A 152 -15.74 -3.90 -3.33
C ILE A 152 -16.09 -2.75 -4.28
N ASP A 153 -17.34 -2.32 -4.31
CA ASP A 153 -17.78 -1.13 -5.05
C ASP A 153 -18.23 -0.08 -4.05
N THR A 154 -17.57 1.08 -4.07
CA THR A 154 -17.79 2.20 -3.15
C THR A 154 -18.78 3.23 -3.70
N ALA A 155 -19.27 3.06 -4.93
CA ALA A 155 -20.23 3.98 -5.54
C ALA A 155 -19.77 5.46 -5.38
N ASP A 156 -20.70 6.40 -5.27
CA ASP A 156 -20.37 7.81 -4.99
C ASP A 156 -20.33 8.06 -3.48
N GLY A 157 -19.55 9.03 -3.04
CA GLY A 157 -19.53 9.49 -1.63
C GLY A 157 -18.10 9.50 -1.10
N ASP A 158 -17.87 10.13 0.05
CA ASP A 158 -16.56 10.05 0.70
C ASP A 158 -16.52 8.82 1.62
N ASP A 159 -15.92 7.74 1.14
CA ASP A 159 -15.93 6.42 1.73
C ASP A 159 -14.63 6.08 2.47
N VAL A 160 -14.76 5.21 3.47
CA VAL A 160 -13.62 4.61 4.15
C VAL A 160 -13.74 3.10 4.15
N VAL A 161 -12.79 2.44 3.50
CA VAL A 161 -12.76 0.98 3.34
C VAL A 161 -11.52 0.40 4.01
N LEU A 162 -11.74 -0.45 5.02
CA LEU A 162 -10.69 -1.19 5.70
C LEU A 162 -10.76 -2.67 5.31
N MET A 163 -9.80 -3.10 4.50
CA MET A 163 -9.64 -4.47 4.03
C MET A 163 -8.68 -5.27 4.91
N GLY A 164 -9.03 -6.55 5.09
CA GLY A 164 -8.23 -7.50 5.83
C GLY A 164 -6.98 -7.94 5.07
N THR A 165 -6.39 -9.06 5.49
CA THR A 165 -5.17 -9.60 4.89
C THR A 165 -5.45 -10.41 3.61
N GLY A 166 -4.63 -10.21 2.58
CA GLY A 166 -4.68 -10.94 1.32
C GLY A 166 -4.96 -10.03 0.12
N GLY A 167 -4.84 -10.54 -1.10
CA GLY A 167 -5.09 -9.76 -2.32
C GLY A 167 -6.54 -9.30 -2.38
N SER A 168 -6.75 -7.99 -2.35
CA SER A 168 -8.05 -7.34 -2.31
C SER A 168 -8.20 -6.36 -3.46
N SER A 169 -9.44 -6.14 -3.93
CA SER A 169 -9.73 -5.12 -4.92
C SER A 169 -10.94 -4.26 -4.56
N VAL A 170 -10.82 -2.97 -4.87
CA VAL A 170 -11.84 -1.94 -4.67
C VAL A 170 -12.05 -1.15 -5.96
N SER A 171 -13.30 -0.83 -6.27
CA SER A 171 -13.72 -0.01 -7.39
C SER A 171 -14.30 1.29 -6.85
N ASP A 172 -13.74 2.39 -7.32
CA ASP A 172 -14.04 3.77 -6.94
C ASP A 172 -14.86 4.43 -8.05
N SER A 173 -16.02 4.99 -7.69
CA SER A 173 -16.90 5.69 -8.63
C SER A 173 -17.02 7.20 -8.38
N GLY A 174 -16.31 7.74 -7.39
CA GLY A 174 -16.17 9.17 -7.12
C GLY A 174 -16.44 9.58 -5.67
N GLY A 175 -16.05 10.81 -5.32
CA GLY A 175 -15.92 11.25 -3.93
C GLY A 175 -14.46 11.17 -3.47
N SER A 176 -14.17 11.60 -2.25
CA SER A 176 -12.81 11.58 -1.69
C SER A 176 -12.65 10.41 -0.71
N ASP A 177 -12.01 9.35 -1.18
CA ASP A 177 -12.03 8.08 -0.48
C ASP A 177 -10.77 7.76 0.31
N THR A 178 -10.88 6.83 1.25
CA THR A 178 -9.72 6.21 1.89
C THR A 178 -9.83 4.69 1.95
N TYR A 179 -8.91 4.03 1.26
CA TYR A 179 -8.81 2.58 1.20
C TYR A 179 -7.55 2.10 1.90
N VAL A 180 -7.70 1.18 2.84
CA VAL A 180 -6.58 0.58 3.58
C VAL A 180 -6.67 -0.93 3.45
N ALA A 181 -5.67 -1.54 2.83
CA ALA A 181 -5.55 -2.99 2.72
C ALA A 181 -4.27 -3.49 3.41
N GLN A 182 -4.26 -4.79 3.75
CA GLN A 182 -3.11 -5.45 4.36
C GLN A 182 -2.64 -6.62 3.50
N GLY A 183 -1.34 -6.87 3.48
CA GLY A 183 -0.74 -7.90 2.62
C GLY A 183 -0.42 -7.37 1.22
N ASN A 184 -0.18 -8.30 0.30
CA ASN A 184 0.29 -8.00 -1.06
C ASN A 184 -0.80 -8.28 -2.09
N GLY A 185 -0.65 -7.69 -3.28
CA GLY A 185 -1.55 -7.94 -4.41
C GLY A 185 -2.90 -7.23 -4.28
N ASN A 186 -2.92 -6.06 -3.62
CA ASN A 186 -4.11 -5.23 -3.53
C ASN A 186 -4.15 -4.24 -4.69
N GLU A 187 -5.32 -4.07 -5.29
CA GLU A 187 -5.55 -3.31 -6.51
C GLU A 187 -6.75 -2.37 -6.36
N ALA A 188 -6.59 -1.11 -6.76
CA ALA A 188 -7.68 -0.14 -6.80
C ALA A 188 -8.07 0.16 -8.24
N TYR A 189 -9.36 0.29 -8.53
CA TYR A 189 -9.90 0.54 -9.87
C TYR A 189 -10.68 1.84 -9.85
N PHE A 190 -10.16 2.89 -10.47
CA PHE A 190 -10.76 4.21 -10.49
C PHE A 190 -11.57 4.42 -11.77
N SER A 191 -12.78 4.94 -11.63
CA SER A 191 -13.65 5.32 -12.75
C SER A 191 -13.22 6.63 -13.42
N ALA A 192 -11.94 6.74 -13.79
CA ALA A 192 -11.32 7.91 -14.40
C ALA A 192 -10.32 7.51 -15.50
N ASN A 193 -9.96 8.44 -16.39
CA ASN A 193 -8.79 8.27 -17.25
C ASN A 193 -7.54 8.77 -16.51
N SER A 194 -6.39 8.24 -16.88
CA SER A 194 -5.09 8.70 -16.38
C SER A 194 -4.82 10.20 -16.60
N SER A 195 -5.42 10.80 -17.65
CA SER A 195 -5.33 12.24 -17.92
C SER A 195 -6.13 13.13 -16.97
N ASP A 196 -7.08 12.56 -16.24
CA ASP A 196 -7.98 13.28 -15.32
C ASP A 196 -7.45 13.30 -13.88
N VAL A 197 -6.32 12.65 -13.61
CA VAL A 197 -5.77 12.48 -12.26
C VAL A 197 -4.32 12.92 -12.12
N TYR A 198 -3.96 13.30 -10.90
CA TYR A 198 -2.58 13.40 -10.43
C TYR A 198 -2.33 12.35 -9.36
N VAL A 199 -1.31 11.52 -9.55
CA VAL A 199 -0.90 10.49 -8.58
C VAL A 199 0.31 10.97 -7.80
N THR A 200 0.23 10.93 -6.48
CA THR A 200 1.34 11.17 -5.56
C THR A 200 1.59 9.91 -4.75
N ALA A 201 2.64 9.16 -5.07
CA ALA A 201 2.94 7.92 -4.38
C ALA A 201 3.85 8.16 -3.17
N TYR A 202 3.59 7.44 -2.07
CA TYR A 202 4.37 7.49 -0.83
C TYR A 202 4.64 6.07 -0.31
N GLU A 203 5.40 5.96 0.78
CA GLU A 203 5.74 4.66 1.35
C GLU A 203 4.46 3.91 1.77
N GLY A 204 4.21 2.78 1.11
CA GLY A 204 3.05 1.94 1.39
C GLY A 204 1.73 2.40 0.77
N GLY A 205 1.72 3.37 -0.16
CA GLY A 205 0.47 3.81 -0.77
C GLY A 205 0.59 4.97 -1.78
N ALA A 206 -0.55 5.58 -2.09
CA ALA A 206 -0.63 6.76 -2.94
C ALA A 206 -1.86 7.60 -2.65
N SER A 207 -1.78 8.88 -3.01
CA SER A 207 -2.94 9.75 -3.16
C SER A 207 -3.23 9.97 -4.64
N ILE A 208 -4.49 9.81 -5.03
CA ILE A 208 -5.00 10.09 -6.36
C ILE A 208 -5.86 11.35 -6.23
N THR A 209 -5.60 12.36 -7.06
CA THR A 209 -6.36 13.61 -7.03
C THR A 209 -6.99 13.85 -8.38
N HIS A 210 -8.31 14.01 -8.42
CA HIS A 210 -9.04 14.21 -9.66
C HIS A 210 -9.15 15.70 -10.01
N PHE A 211 -8.73 16.12 -11.21
CA PHE A 211 -8.59 17.54 -11.56
C PHE A 211 -9.92 18.28 -11.67
N GLN A 212 -10.96 17.60 -12.12
CA GLN A 212 -12.23 18.25 -12.46
C GLN A 212 -13.08 18.49 -11.22
N THR A 213 -13.06 17.54 -10.29
CA THR A 213 -13.88 17.56 -9.07
C THR A 213 -13.09 18.10 -7.88
N GLY A 214 -11.76 17.91 -7.85
CA GLY A 214 -10.93 18.22 -6.69
C GLY A 214 -10.98 17.12 -5.64
N ASP A 215 -11.54 15.96 -5.97
CA ASP A 215 -11.62 14.82 -5.06
C ASP A 215 -10.24 14.21 -4.83
N HIS A 216 -10.06 13.64 -3.64
CA HIS A 216 -8.79 13.12 -3.15
C HIS A 216 -8.94 11.73 -2.54
N ASP A 217 -8.46 10.72 -3.27
CA ASP A 217 -8.46 9.33 -2.81
C ASP A 217 -7.12 8.98 -2.21
N ASN A 218 -7.15 8.22 -1.11
CA ASN A 218 -5.96 7.76 -0.42
C ASN A 218 -5.97 6.24 -0.35
N ILE A 219 -4.98 5.60 -0.96
CA ILE A 219 -4.84 4.14 -0.96
C ILE A 219 -3.60 3.74 -0.16
N LEU A 220 -3.76 2.83 0.79
CA LEU A 220 -2.68 2.29 1.63
C LEU A 220 -2.66 0.76 1.54
N GLY A 221 -1.49 0.18 1.36
CA GLY A 221 -1.28 -1.25 1.17
C GLY A 221 -1.59 -1.75 -0.25
N PHE A 222 -1.72 -0.82 -1.22
CA PHE A 222 -2.03 -1.12 -2.62
C PHE A 222 -0.76 -1.18 -3.47
N SER A 223 -0.70 -2.18 -4.35
CA SER A 223 0.39 -2.37 -5.29
C SER A 223 0.06 -1.75 -6.66
N ARG A 224 -1.22 -1.65 -7.01
CA ARG A 224 -1.69 -1.13 -8.29
C ARG A 224 -2.87 -0.17 -8.11
N ALA A 225 -2.93 0.83 -8.98
CA ALA A 225 -4.15 1.57 -9.28
C ALA A 225 -4.41 1.52 -10.79
N HIS A 226 -5.63 1.20 -11.18
CA HIS A 226 -6.08 1.04 -12.54
C HIS A 226 -7.03 2.18 -12.91
N PHE A 227 -6.82 2.73 -14.10
CA PHE A 227 -7.68 3.71 -14.75
C PHE A 227 -8.20 3.09 -16.05
N TYR A 228 -9.12 3.78 -16.75
CA TYR A 228 -9.69 3.23 -17.99
C TYR A 228 -8.66 2.95 -19.09
N ASP A 229 -7.56 3.69 -19.12
CA ASP A 229 -6.59 3.70 -20.21
C ASP A 229 -5.18 3.24 -19.79
N GLN A 230 -4.82 3.37 -18.51
CA GLN A 230 -3.50 3.01 -17.98
C GLN A 230 -3.59 2.48 -16.56
N SER A 231 -2.53 1.82 -16.12
CA SER A 231 -2.33 1.43 -14.73
C SER A 231 -1.06 2.08 -14.17
N VAL A 232 -1.00 2.24 -12.86
CA VAL A 232 0.21 2.67 -12.15
C VAL A 232 0.58 1.64 -11.08
N ALA A 233 1.86 1.28 -11.05
CA ALA A 233 2.44 0.36 -10.08
C ALA A 233 3.24 1.11 -8.99
N PHE A 234 3.09 0.70 -7.73
CA PHE A 234 3.72 1.36 -6.57
C PHE A 234 4.87 0.56 -5.94
N ASP A 235 5.08 -0.68 -6.36
CA ASP A 235 6.18 -1.58 -5.94
C ASP A 235 7.50 -1.21 -6.62
N ARG A 236 8.04 -0.03 -6.29
CA ARG A 236 9.30 0.50 -6.85
C ARG A 236 10.51 -0.40 -6.58
N ASP A 237 10.48 -1.20 -5.52
CA ASP A 237 11.51 -2.20 -5.22
C ASP A 237 11.11 -3.62 -5.67
N GLY A 238 9.85 -3.82 -6.08
CA GLY A 238 9.32 -5.08 -6.58
C GLY A 238 9.48 -5.25 -8.08
N ASN A 239 8.67 -6.13 -8.65
CA ASN A 239 8.73 -6.53 -10.05
C ASN A 239 8.58 -5.34 -11.00
N ALA A 240 7.68 -4.39 -10.71
CA ALA A 240 7.49 -3.24 -11.58
C ALA A 240 8.72 -2.34 -11.65
N GLY A 241 9.33 -2.07 -10.50
CA GLY A 241 10.59 -1.32 -10.44
C GLY A 241 11.74 -2.03 -11.11
N GLN A 242 11.85 -3.36 -10.93
CA GLN A 242 12.87 -4.18 -11.58
C GLN A 242 12.71 -4.17 -13.11
N ALA A 243 11.49 -4.34 -13.61
CA ALA A 243 11.18 -4.27 -15.04
C ALA A 243 11.59 -2.92 -15.63
N TYR A 244 11.20 -1.82 -14.98
CA TYR A 244 11.54 -0.47 -15.43
C TYR A 244 13.04 -0.26 -15.50
N ARG A 245 13.76 -0.56 -14.40
CA ARG A 245 15.22 -0.36 -14.30
C ARG A 245 15.99 -1.20 -15.32
N LEU A 246 15.60 -2.46 -15.51
CA LEU A 246 16.27 -3.33 -16.48
C LEU A 246 16.01 -2.88 -17.92
N TYR A 247 14.78 -2.46 -18.22
CA TYR A 247 14.43 -1.94 -19.55
C TYR A 247 15.24 -0.68 -19.86
N GLN A 248 15.27 0.30 -18.94
CA GLN A 248 16.09 1.49 -19.12
C GLN A 248 17.58 1.15 -19.22
N ALA A 249 18.09 0.26 -18.37
CA ALA A 249 19.48 -0.20 -18.41
C ALA A 249 19.88 -0.85 -19.74
N ALA A 250 18.98 -1.63 -20.35
CA ALA A 250 19.25 -2.32 -21.60
C ALA A 250 19.26 -1.37 -22.81
N PHE A 251 18.36 -0.38 -22.83
CA PHE A 251 18.10 0.42 -24.04
C PHE A 251 18.48 1.90 -23.92
N ASP A 252 18.91 2.38 -22.75
CA ASP A 252 19.26 3.78 -22.48
C ASP A 252 18.10 4.76 -22.82
N ARG A 253 16.89 4.34 -22.48
CA ARG A 253 15.67 5.14 -22.69
C ARG A 253 14.58 4.77 -21.70
N LYS A 254 13.63 5.69 -21.48
CA LYS A 254 12.40 5.38 -20.77
C LYS A 254 11.67 4.21 -21.47
N PRO A 255 11.19 3.20 -20.72
CA PRO A 255 10.39 2.11 -21.28
C PRO A 255 9.12 2.65 -21.94
N ASP A 256 8.69 2.01 -23.02
CA ASP A 256 7.35 2.27 -23.54
C ASP A 256 6.30 1.59 -22.64
N ALA A 257 5.12 2.19 -22.52
CA ALA A 257 4.13 1.76 -21.52
C ALA A 257 3.62 0.33 -21.74
N SER A 258 3.44 -0.10 -23.00
CA SER A 258 2.92 -1.42 -23.34
C SER A 258 3.97 -2.52 -23.17
N GLY A 259 5.20 -2.28 -23.64
CA GLY A 259 6.32 -3.19 -23.43
C GLY A 259 6.64 -3.34 -21.94
N LEU A 260 6.59 -2.25 -21.18
CA LEU A 260 6.74 -2.30 -19.73
C LEU A 260 5.63 -3.11 -19.08
N GLY A 261 4.35 -2.86 -19.43
CA GLY A 261 3.21 -3.61 -18.92
C GLY A 261 3.35 -5.12 -19.14
N HIS A 262 3.80 -5.53 -20.33
CA HIS A 262 4.09 -6.93 -20.63
C HIS A 262 5.12 -7.53 -19.67
N TRP A 263 6.25 -6.87 -19.44
CA TRP A 263 7.29 -7.41 -18.55
C TRP A 263 6.89 -7.39 -17.08
N ILE A 264 6.14 -6.38 -16.64
CA ILE A 264 5.56 -6.34 -15.29
C ILE A 264 4.68 -7.58 -15.10
N GLN A 265 3.77 -7.84 -16.05
CA GLN A 265 2.88 -8.99 -15.98
C GLN A 265 3.65 -10.33 -15.96
N GLU A 266 4.62 -10.53 -16.86
CA GLU A 266 5.39 -11.78 -16.91
C GLU A 266 6.18 -12.04 -15.60
N LEU A 267 6.67 -10.99 -14.94
CA LEU A 267 7.33 -11.09 -13.64
C LEU A 267 6.34 -11.33 -12.50
N ASP A 268 5.20 -10.64 -12.51
CA ASP A 268 4.13 -10.79 -11.50
C ASP A 268 3.51 -12.19 -11.53
N ASP A 269 3.30 -12.74 -12.73
CA ASP A 269 2.81 -14.11 -12.95
C ASP A 269 3.88 -15.18 -12.68
N ALA A 270 5.12 -14.76 -12.38
CA ALA A 270 6.30 -15.63 -12.28
C ALA A 270 6.50 -16.52 -13.53
N ALA A 271 6.06 -16.05 -14.69
CA ALA A 271 6.24 -16.68 -15.98
C ALA A 271 7.68 -16.49 -16.50
N THR A 272 8.34 -15.43 -16.05
CA THR A 272 9.75 -15.15 -16.30
C THR A 272 10.47 -14.70 -15.03
N ASP A 273 11.78 -14.49 -15.14
CA ASP A 273 12.59 -13.85 -14.11
C ASP A 273 13.44 -12.71 -14.70
N LEU A 274 14.07 -11.93 -13.83
CA LEU A 274 14.84 -10.76 -14.24
C LEU A 274 16.02 -11.11 -15.16
N ILE A 275 16.63 -12.28 -14.98
CA ILE A 275 17.75 -12.73 -15.82
C ILE A 275 17.26 -13.11 -17.21
N SER A 276 16.13 -13.80 -17.30
CA SER A 276 15.50 -14.21 -18.55
C SER A 276 14.97 -13.01 -19.34
N MET A 277 14.44 -12.00 -18.66
CA MET A 277 14.11 -10.70 -19.25
C MET A 277 15.36 -10.00 -19.80
N ALA A 278 16.45 -9.97 -19.04
CA ALA A 278 17.71 -9.35 -19.47
C ALA A 278 18.28 -10.04 -20.72
N ASN A 279 18.23 -11.37 -20.76
CA ASN A 279 18.60 -12.15 -21.93
C ASN A 279 17.69 -11.81 -23.13
N SER A 280 16.37 -11.72 -22.93
CA SER A 280 15.41 -11.37 -23.98
C SER A 280 15.71 -10.00 -24.61
N PHE A 281 16.16 -9.03 -23.81
CA PHE A 281 16.63 -7.75 -24.31
C PHE A 281 17.94 -7.86 -25.09
N ILE A 282 18.96 -8.53 -24.56
CA ILE A 282 20.27 -8.67 -25.23
C ILE A 282 20.13 -9.33 -26.61
N VAL A 283 19.24 -10.31 -26.74
CA VAL A 283 19.03 -11.02 -28.02
C VAL A 283 18.01 -10.35 -28.95
N SER A 284 17.33 -9.30 -28.48
CA SER A 284 16.35 -8.55 -29.26
C SER A 284 16.99 -7.86 -30.46
N ASP A 285 16.19 -7.63 -31.52
CA ASP A 285 16.68 -6.90 -32.69
C ASP A 285 17.03 -5.45 -32.33
N GLU A 286 16.30 -4.80 -31.41
CA GLU A 286 16.61 -3.43 -30.96
C GLU A 286 18.00 -3.34 -30.34
N PHE A 287 18.32 -4.24 -29.41
CA PHE A 287 19.64 -4.27 -28.77
C PHE A 287 20.73 -4.61 -29.78
N ARG A 288 20.49 -5.60 -30.65
CA ARG A 288 21.48 -6.05 -31.64
C ARG A 288 21.76 -5.01 -32.72
N ILE A 289 20.75 -4.27 -33.16
CA ILE A 289 20.90 -3.18 -34.14
C ILE A 289 21.68 -2.01 -33.53
N THR A 290 21.42 -1.71 -32.25
CA THR A 290 22.01 -0.55 -31.57
C THR A 290 23.43 -0.83 -31.10
N TYR A 291 23.67 -2.01 -30.51
CA TYR A 291 24.90 -2.33 -29.78
C TYR A 291 25.70 -3.48 -30.41
N GLY A 292 25.11 -4.28 -31.30
CA GLY A 292 25.71 -5.49 -31.86
C GLY A 292 25.34 -6.76 -31.10
N THR A 293 25.86 -7.91 -31.53
CA THR A 293 25.61 -9.21 -30.89
C THR A 293 26.76 -9.60 -29.95
N PRO A 294 26.55 -10.56 -29.03
CA PRO A 294 27.63 -11.14 -28.24
C PRO A 294 28.83 -11.62 -29.07
N ASP A 295 28.59 -12.11 -30.29
CA ASP A 295 29.64 -12.58 -31.20
C ASP A 295 30.43 -11.44 -31.87
N THR A 296 29.84 -10.25 -31.99
CA THR A 296 30.46 -9.10 -32.68
C THR A 296 31.03 -8.06 -31.72
N VAL A 297 30.69 -8.13 -30.44
CA VAL A 297 31.08 -7.16 -29.41
C VAL A 297 31.95 -7.85 -28.37
N SER A 298 33.18 -7.37 -28.15
CA SER A 298 34.05 -7.93 -27.10
C SER A 298 33.47 -7.70 -25.69
N ASN A 299 33.90 -8.50 -24.72
CA ASN A 299 33.50 -8.30 -23.31
C ASN A 299 33.84 -6.89 -22.81
N SER A 300 34.97 -6.33 -23.22
CA SER A 300 35.35 -4.95 -22.90
C SER A 300 34.47 -3.87 -23.51
N ALA A 301 34.06 -4.04 -24.77
CA ALA A 301 33.13 -3.13 -25.41
C ALA A 301 31.75 -3.23 -24.75
N PHE A 302 31.26 -4.45 -24.49
CA PHE A 302 30.01 -4.68 -23.79
C PHE A 302 30.00 -4.07 -22.39
N LEU A 303 31.06 -4.29 -21.61
CA LEU A 303 31.20 -3.71 -20.27
C LEU A 303 31.13 -2.18 -20.29
N SER A 304 31.84 -1.56 -21.24
CA SER A 304 31.83 -0.10 -21.39
C SER A 304 30.44 0.42 -21.75
N LEU A 305 29.70 -0.30 -22.59
CA LEU A 305 28.30 0.02 -22.93
C LEU A 305 27.39 -0.06 -21.71
N VAL A 306 27.46 -1.14 -20.92
CA VAL A 306 26.62 -1.29 -19.71
C VAL A 306 26.93 -0.19 -18.68
N TYR A 307 28.21 0.16 -18.47
CA TYR A 307 28.56 1.28 -17.59
C TYR A 307 27.95 2.60 -18.07
N GLN A 308 28.02 2.86 -19.38
CA GLN A 308 27.48 4.09 -19.94
C GLN A 308 25.95 4.14 -19.86
N ASN A 309 25.25 3.08 -20.27
CA ASN A 309 23.79 3.07 -20.34
C ASN A 309 23.12 2.98 -18.97
N VAL A 310 23.77 2.33 -18.00
CA VAL A 310 23.15 2.04 -16.70
C VAL A 310 23.60 3.05 -15.64
N LEU A 311 24.86 3.49 -15.68
CA LEU A 311 25.45 4.31 -14.63
C LEU A 311 25.81 5.72 -15.11
N ASP A 312 25.59 6.05 -16.38
CA ASP A 312 25.93 7.34 -17.00
C ASP A 312 27.39 7.76 -16.81
N ARG A 313 28.29 6.78 -16.72
CA ARG A 313 29.73 7.04 -16.51
C ARG A 313 30.62 5.99 -17.11
N SER A 314 31.89 6.33 -17.28
CA SER A 314 32.93 5.34 -17.57
C SER A 314 33.23 4.45 -16.36
N PRO A 315 33.63 3.19 -16.59
CA PRO A 315 34.09 2.32 -15.52
C PRO A 315 35.36 2.85 -14.87
N ASP A 316 35.48 2.71 -13.56
CA ASP A 316 36.75 2.88 -12.87
C ASP A 316 37.65 1.66 -13.08
N ASP A 317 38.97 1.82 -12.93
CA ASP A 317 39.96 0.77 -13.20
C ASP A 317 39.69 -0.53 -12.42
N GLY A 318 39.22 -0.41 -11.17
CA GLY A 318 38.92 -1.53 -10.29
C GLY A 318 37.66 -2.28 -10.74
N GLY A 319 36.57 -1.57 -10.94
CA GLY A 319 35.31 -2.10 -11.46
C GLY A 319 35.48 -2.73 -12.83
N PHE A 320 36.21 -2.07 -13.74
CA PHE A 320 36.51 -2.62 -15.06
C PHE A 320 37.24 -3.96 -14.96
N SER A 321 38.33 -4.00 -14.18
CA SER A 321 39.15 -5.21 -14.04
C SER A 321 38.37 -6.38 -13.44
N TYR A 322 37.50 -6.10 -12.46
CA TYR A 322 36.64 -7.10 -11.84
C TYR A 322 35.66 -7.70 -12.86
N TRP A 323 34.86 -6.86 -13.52
CA TRP A 323 33.81 -7.35 -14.43
C TRP A 323 34.37 -8.02 -15.69
N ILE A 324 35.51 -7.56 -16.21
CA ILE A 324 36.20 -8.29 -17.29
C ILE A 324 36.61 -9.68 -16.85
N ALA A 325 37.19 -9.82 -15.65
CA ALA A 325 37.60 -11.13 -15.15
C ALA A 325 36.41 -12.08 -14.98
N GLU A 326 35.26 -11.57 -14.52
CA GLU A 326 34.02 -12.35 -14.44
C GLU A 326 33.51 -12.78 -15.82
N LEU A 327 33.42 -11.84 -16.78
CA LEU A 327 32.97 -12.13 -18.16
C LEU A 327 33.91 -13.11 -18.88
N ASP A 328 35.23 -12.94 -18.74
CA ASP A 328 36.22 -13.85 -19.33
C ASP A 328 36.26 -15.21 -18.60
N GLY A 329 35.83 -15.23 -17.33
CA GLY A 329 35.59 -16.43 -16.53
C GLY A 329 34.29 -17.17 -16.87
N GLY A 330 33.46 -16.63 -17.76
CA GLY A 330 32.22 -17.26 -18.24
C GLY A 330 30.95 -16.74 -17.59
N LEU A 331 30.97 -15.60 -16.89
CA LEU A 331 29.76 -14.91 -16.47
C LEU A 331 28.91 -14.55 -17.70
N GLU A 332 27.63 -14.86 -17.64
CA GLU A 332 26.66 -14.53 -18.68
C GLU A 332 26.33 -13.04 -18.68
N ARG A 333 26.18 -12.44 -19.87
CA ARG A 333 26.01 -10.99 -20.03
C ARG A 333 24.69 -10.49 -19.45
N GLU A 334 23.63 -11.29 -19.53
CA GLU A 334 22.33 -11.05 -18.94
C GLU A 334 22.39 -10.95 -17.40
N LYS A 335 23.22 -11.79 -16.76
CA LYS A 335 23.43 -11.73 -15.30
C LYS A 335 24.16 -10.46 -14.90
N MET A 336 25.16 -10.07 -15.68
CA MET A 336 25.85 -8.81 -15.48
C MET A 336 24.88 -7.63 -15.64
N LEU A 337 24.12 -7.57 -16.74
CA LEU A 337 23.17 -6.49 -17.00
C LEU A 337 22.12 -6.36 -15.88
N ALA A 338 21.53 -7.48 -15.44
CA ALA A 338 20.60 -7.48 -14.31
C ALA A 338 21.24 -7.03 -12.98
N SER A 339 22.52 -7.36 -12.77
CA SER A 339 23.27 -6.90 -11.59
C SER A 339 23.50 -5.39 -11.62
N PHE A 340 23.80 -4.82 -12.78
CA PHE A 340 23.93 -3.38 -12.96
C PHE A 340 22.59 -2.67 -12.80
N SER A 341 21.51 -3.20 -13.39
CA SER A 341 20.18 -2.59 -13.29
C SER A 341 19.68 -2.52 -11.84
N GLU A 342 20.04 -3.50 -11.01
CA GLU A 342 19.67 -3.54 -9.59
C GLU A 342 20.73 -2.95 -8.64
N SER A 343 21.80 -2.36 -9.16
CA SER A 343 22.79 -1.66 -8.34
C SER A 343 22.16 -0.46 -7.63
N ASN A 344 22.66 -0.14 -6.43
CA ASN A 344 22.20 1.04 -5.68
C ASN A 344 22.38 2.34 -6.47
N GLU A 345 23.42 2.40 -7.32
CA GLU A 345 23.69 3.55 -8.18
C GLU A 345 22.59 3.70 -9.25
N ASN A 346 22.25 2.63 -9.98
CA ASN A 346 21.16 2.70 -10.95
C ASN A 346 19.80 2.96 -10.27
N LYS A 347 19.52 2.32 -9.14
CA LYS A 347 18.29 2.60 -8.36
C LYS A 347 18.17 4.09 -8.01
N ALA A 348 19.29 4.74 -7.65
CA ALA A 348 19.31 6.18 -7.39
C ALA A 348 19.10 7.00 -8.66
N ASN A 349 19.68 6.60 -9.81
CA ASN A 349 19.49 7.28 -11.09
C ASN A 349 18.03 7.25 -11.55
N VAL A 350 17.33 6.14 -11.31
CA VAL A 350 15.93 5.94 -11.72
C VAL A 350 14.91 6.51 -10.72
N ALA A 351 15.31 6.73 -9.46
CA ALA A 351 14.38 6.98 -8.36
C ALA A 351 13.36 8.11 -8.63
N LEU A 352 13.79 9.20 -9.27
CA LEU A 352 12.92 10.33 -9.60
C LEU A 352 11.91 10.01 -10.71
N ASP A 353 12.29 9.19 -11.70
CA ASP A 353 11.42 8.83 -12.81
C ASP A 353 10.22 7.98 -12.37
N ILE A 354 10.38 7.23 -11.28
CA ILE A 354 9.38 6.33 -10.71
C ILE A 354 8.84 6.81 -9.35
N GLU A 355 9.15 8.05 -8.95
CA GLU A 355 8.80 8.61 -7.64
C GLU A 355 7.29 8.68 -7.40
N ASN A 356 6.48 8.84 -8.45
CA ASN A 356 5.02 8.89 -8.34
C ASN A 356 4.34 7.62 -8.88
N GLY A 357 5.09 6.51 -8.89
CA GLY A 357 4.65 5.24 -9.43
C GLY A 357 5.07 5.05 -10.89
N ILE A 358 4.84 3.84 -11.38
CA ILE A 358 5.31 3.35 -12.67
C ILE A 358 4.10 3.14 -13.56
N TRP A 359 3.91 4.05 -14.53
CA TRP A 359 2.79 4.00 -15.47
C TRP A 359 3.03 2.98 -16.60
N TYR A 360 2.03 2.15 -16.87
CA TYR A 360 2.05 1.12 -17.92
C TYR A 360 0.65 0.89 -18.50
N VAL A 361 0.59 0.17 -19.63
CA VAL A 361 -0.66 -0.24 -20.32
C VAL A 361 -0.76 -1.75 -20.36
#